data_AF-A0A2G5LVJ7-F1
#
_entry.id   AF-A0A2G5LVJ7-F1
#
_cell.length_a   1.000
_cell.length_b   1.000
_cell.length_c   1.000
_cell.angle_alpha   90.00
_cell.angle_beta   90.00
_cell.angle_gamma   90.00
#
_symmetry.space_group_name_H-M   'P 1'
#
loop_
_entity.id
_entity.type
_entity.pdbx_description
1 polymer ?
#
loop_
_entity_poly.entity_id
_entity_poly.type
_entity_poly.pdbx_seq_one_letter_code
_entity_poly.pdbx_strand_id
1 'polypeptide(L)'
;MLEIHLDPDVLTGLQEVMESEYPKLLETFLDDSQKRVEALRKSRDDAKALGRIAHSFKGSSGNLGAVRLAQLCQRLEVESVELTADLGALVDQIDHEFALVRPLYESERQRFQL
;
A
#
# COMPACT_ATOMS: atom_id res chain seq x y z
N MET A 1 2.16 -14.47 -11.21
CA MET A 1 3.24 -13.48 -10.95
C MET A 1 2.67 -12.08 -10.68
N LEU A 2 1.54 -11.67 -11.28
CA LEU A 2 0.77 -10.46 -10.90
C LEU A 2 -0.19 -10.69 -9.71
N GLU A 3 -0.81 -11.88 -9.65
CA GLU A 3 -1.82 -12.27 -8.62
C GLU A 3 -1.33 -12.24 -7.16
N ILE A 4 -0.02 -12.09 -6.95
CA ILE A 4 0.57 -12.04 -5.60
C ILE A 4 0.51 -10.61 -5.04
N HIS A 5 0.53 -9.61 -5.92
CA HIS A 5 0.70 -8.20 -5.57
C HIS A 5 -0.64 -7.45 -5.56
N LEU A 6 -1.41 -7.61 -6.64
CA LEU A 6 -2.69 -6.96 -6.85
C LEU A 6 -3.79 -8.00 -7.01
N ASP A 7 -4.94 -7.73 -6.40
CA ASP A 7 -6.18 -8.47 -6.60
C ASP A 7 -6.96 -7.86 -7.79
N PRO A 8 -7.03 -8.54 -8.95
CA PRO A 8 -7.71 -8.00 -10.13
C PRO A 8 -9.23 -7.92 -9.95
N ASP A 9 -9.83 -8.74 -9.09
CA ASP A 9 -11.27 -8.72 -8.86
C ASP A 9 -11.66 -7.47 -8.06
N VAL A 10 -10.82 -7.07 -7.10
CA VAL A 10 -10.99 -5.80 -6.37
C VAL A 10 -10.88 -4.60 -7.32
N LEU A 11 -9.88 -4.60 -8.21
CA LEU A 11 -9.71 -3.52 -9.18
C LEU A 11 -10.89 -3.40 -10.14
N THR A 12 -11.38 -4.54 -10.64
CA THR A 12 -12.55 -4.60 -11.52
C THR A 12 -13.79 -4.08 -10.79
N GLY A 13 -14.05 -4.54 -9.56
CA GLY A 13 -15.18 -4.06 -8.77
C GLY A 13 -15.10 -2.57 -8.45
N LEU A 14 -13.92 -2.05 -8.11
CA LEU A 14 -13.73 -0.61 -7.91
C LEU A 14 -13.95 0.19 -9.19
N GLN A 15 -13.48 -0.32 -10.34
CA GLN A 15 -13.70 0.33 -11.62
C GLN A 15 -15.20 0.41 -11.94
N GLU A 16 -15.95 -0.67 -11.73
CA GLU A 16 -17.40 -0.72 -11.97
C GLU A 16 -18.17 0.24 -11.06
N VAL A 17 -17.77 0.37 -9.80
CA VAL A 17 -18.47 1.22 -8.81
C VAL A 17 -18.10 2.70 -8.95
N MET A 18 -16.82 2.99 -9.23
CA MET A 18 -16.30 4.37 -9.26
C MET A 18 -16.42 5.03 -10.63
N GLU A 19 -16.58 4.24 -11.71
CA GLU A 19 -16.72 4.69 -13.09
C GLU A 19 -15.67 5.76 -13.47
N SER A 20 -16.09 7.00 -13.72
CA SER A 20 -15.21 8.11 -14.13
C SER A 20 -14.21 8.55 -13.06
N GLU A 21 -14.48 8.25 -11.79
CA GLU A 21 -13.61 8.63 -10.67
C GLU A 21 -12.52 7.59 -10.39
N TYR A 22 -12.59 6.41 -11.01
CA TYR A 22 -11.62 5.34 -10.79
C TYR A 22 -10.16 5.77 -11.06
N PRO A 23 -9.82 6.47 -12.16
CA PRO A 23 -8.44 6.92 -12.40
C PRO A 23 -7.95 7.91 -11.33
N LYS A 24 -8.86 8.72 -10.78
CA LYS A 24 -8.53 9.68 -9.72
C LYS A 24 -8.30 8.98 -8.39
N LEU A 25 -9.05 7.92 -8.10
CA LEU A 25 -8.82 7.05 -6.95
C LEU A 25 -7.41 6.44 -6.99
N LEU A 26 -7.01 5.90 -8.15
CA LEU A 26 -5.66 5.32 -8.32
C LEU A 26 -4.55 6.36 -8.11
N GLU A 27 -4.69 7.55 -8.69
CA GLU A 27 -3.73 8.65 -8.51
C GLU A 27 -3.62 9.06 -7.03
N THR A 28 -4.76 9.23 -6.36
CA THR A 28 -4.80 9.63 -4.94
C THR A 28 -4.13 8.57 -4.06
N PHE A 29 -4.38 7.29 -4.34
CA PHE A 29 -3.72 6.20 -3.64
C PHE A 29 -2.21 6.21 -3.84
N LEU A 30 -1.72 6.42 -5.06
CA LEU A 30 -0.29 6.48 -5.35
C LEU A 30 0.39 7.63 -4.58
N ASP A 31 -0.19 8.82 -4.62
CA ASP A 31 0.33 10.01 -3.92
C ASP A 31 0.38 9.80 -2.40
N ASP A 32 -0.70 9.26 -1.83
CA ASP A 32 -0.78 9.02 -0.39
C ASP A 32 0.11 7.87 0.06
N SER A 33 0.24 6.82 -0.74
CA SER A 33 1.13 5.70 -0.46
C SER A 33 2.60 6.13 -0.46
N GLN A 34 3.01 6.98 -1.41
CA GLN A 34 4.36 7.54 -1.43
C GLN A 34 4.66 8.33 -0.14
N LYS A 35 3.74 9.19 0.31
CA LYS A 35 3.88 9.93 1.58
C LYS A 35 3.98 8.99 2.78
N ARG A 36 3.19 7.91 2.81
CA ARG A 36 3.21 6.91 3.90
C ARG A 36 4.52 6.14 3.95
N VAL A 37 5.03 5.71 2.80
CA VAL A 37 6.34 5.06 2.69
C VAL A 37 7.46 5.98 3.19
N GLU A 38 7.45 7.25 2.80
CA GLU A 38 8.41 8.23 3.31
C GLU A 38 8.29 8.44 4.83
N ALA A 39 7.08 8.47 5.36
CA ALA A 39 6.84 8.57 6.79
C ALA A 39 7.37 7.34 7.55
N LEU A 40 7.14 6.13 7.04
CA LEU A 40 7.69 4.90 7.60
C LEU A 40 9.22 4.93 7.64
N ARG A 41 9.87 5.35 6.54
CA ARG A 41 11.34 5.48 6.47
C ARG A 41 11.88 6.48 7.50
N LYS A 42 11.16 7.57 7.77
CA LYS A 42 11.55 8.61 8.74
C LYS A 42 11.28 8.20 10.20
N SER A 43 10.39 7.26 10.44
CA SER A 43 9.96 6.82 11.77
C SER A 43 10.57 5.48 12.19
N ARG A 44 11.68 5.02 11.59
CA ARG A 44 12.29 3.71 11.85
C ARG A 44 12.56 3.43 13.35
N ASP A 45 12.89 4.47 14.11
CA ASP A 45 13.19 4.35 15.54
C ASP A 45 11.97 4.58 16.46
N ASP A 46 10.79 4.85 15.89
CA ASP A 46 9.55 5.08 16.63
C ASP A 46 8.51 4.01 16.28
N ALA A 47 8.55 2.90 17.02
CA ALA A 47 7.63 1.78 16.87
C ALA A 47 6.15 2.23 16.92
N LYS A 48 5.81 3.18 17.80
CA LYS A 48 4.42 3.66 17.93
C LYS A 48 3.99 4.47 16.70
N ALA A 49 4.88 5.26 16.12
CA ALA A 49 4.62 5.93 14.84
C ALA A 49 4.49 4.91 13.70
N LEU A 50 5.40 3.94 13.61
CA LEU A 50 5.36 2.87 12.61
C LEU A 50 4.03 2.13 12.64
N GLY A 51 3.57 1.70 13.82
CA GLY A 51 2.29 1.00 13.97
C GLY A 51 1.09 1.80 13.49
N ARG A 52 1.03 3.11 13.80
CA ARG A 52 -0.06 4.00 13.36
C ARG A 52 -0.06 4.23 11.85
N ILE A 53 1.13 4.44 11.27
CA ILE A 53 1.26 4.61 9.82
C ILE A 53 0.88 3.30 9.12
N ALA A 54 1.38 2.16 9.62
CA ALA A 54 1.08 0.83 9.10
C ALA A 54 -0.41 0.49 9.16
N HIS A 55 -1.10 0.80 10.27
CA HIS A 55 -2.55 0.60 10.40
C HIS A 55 -3.33 1.31 9.28
N SER A 56 -3.05 2.60 9.08
CA SER A 56 -3.75 3.39 8.08
C SER A 56 -3.36 3.00 6.65
N PHE A 57 -2.10 2.61 6.43
CA PHE A 57 -1.62 2.16 5.13
C PHE A 57 -2.13 0.77 4.76
N LYS A 58 -2.33 -0.11 5.75
CA LYS A 58 -3.00 -1.41 5.57
C LYS A 58 -4.40 -1.22 5.02
N GLY A 59 -5.19 -0.33 5.63
CA GLY A 59 -6.56 -0.05 5.20
C GLY A 59 -6.64 0.44 3.76
N SER A 60 -5.82 1.44 3.40
CA SER A 60 -5.81 1.97 2.04
C SER A 60 -5.33 0.93 1.02
N SER A 61 -4.30 0.14 1.35
CA SER A 61 -3.77 -0.91 0.46
C SER A 61 -4.78 -2.04 0.26
N GLY A 62 -5.44 -2.48 1.34
CA GLY A 62 -6.45 -3.53 1.27
C GLY A 62 -7.67 -3.11 0.46
N ASN A 63 -8.14 -1.87 0.64
CA ASN A 63 -9.28 -1.35 -0.10
C ASN A 63 -9.06 -1.31 -1.61
N LEU A 64 -7.81 -1.17 -2.07
CA LEU A 64 -7.45 -1.12 -3.49
C LEU A 64 -6.89 -2.43 -4.04
N GLY A 65 -6.90 -3.50 -3.24
CA GLY A 65 -6.44 -4.80 -3.69
C GLY A 65 -4.93 -4.96 -3.73
N ALA A 66 -4.13 -4.07 -3.12
CA ALA A 66 -2.69 -4.28 -2.92
C ALA A 66 -2.44 -5.30 -1.79
N VAL A 67 -2.74 -6.57 -2.08
CA VAL A 67 -2.82 -7.66 -1.09
C VAL A 67 -1.53 -7.81 -0.29
N ARG A 68 -0.39 -7.91 -0.98
CA ARG A 68 0.89 -8.13 -0.31
C ARG A 68 1.32 -6.91 0.51
N LEU A 69 1.10 -5.71 -0.01
CA LEU A 69 1.38 -4.47 0.71
C LEU A 69 0.55 -4.37 1.99
N ALA A 70 -0.76 -4.69 1.92
CA ALA A 70 -1.63 -4.72 3.07
C ALA A 70 -1.16 -5.74 4.13
N GLN A 71 -0.71 -6.93 3.71
CA GLN A 71 -0.17 -7.95 4.62
C GLN A 71 1.11 -7.48 5.33
N LEU A 72 2.03 -6.83 4.62
CA LEU A 72 3.26 -6.30 5.22
C LEU A 72 2.95 -5.16 6.21
N CYS A 73 2.02 -4.28 5.87
CA CYS A 73 1.53 -3.25 6.79
C CYS A 73 0.86 -3.87 8.03
N GLN A 74 0.07 -4.94 7.88
CA GLN A 74 -0.52 -5.64 9.02
C GLN A 74 0.55 -6.26 9.94
N ARG A 75 1.62 -6.83 9.37
CA ARG A 75 2.75 -7.36 10.16
C ARG A 75 3.46 -6.25 10.91
N LEU A 76 3.79 -5.15 10.24
CA LEU A 76 4.43 -4.00 10.89
C LEU A 76 3.57 -3.42 12.01
N GLU A 77 2.24 -3.32 11.81
CA GLU A 77 1.31 -2.87 12.84
C GLU A 77 1.39 -3.75 14.10
N VAL A 78 1.34 -5.07 13.95
CA VAL A 78 1.39 -6.03 15.09
C VAL A 78 2.75 -6.03 15.75
N GLU A 79 3.82 -6.17 14.97
CA GLU A 79 5.19 -6.31 15.48
C GLU A 79 5.67 -5.01 16.15
N SER A 80 5.11 -3.86 15.77
CA SER A 80 5.39 -2.58 16.44
C SER A 80 4.92 -2.48 17.88
N VAL A 81 3.94 -3.31 18.28
CA VAL A 81 3.44 -3.37 19.67
C VAL A 81 4.28 -4.32 20.50
N GLU A 82 4.68 -5.45 19.93
CA GLU A 82 5.41 -6.51 20.62
C GLU A 82 6.91 -6.18 20.80
N LEU A 83 7.48 -5.27 19.98
CA LEU A 83 8.90 -4.88 20.00
C LEU A 83 9.90 -6.05 19.87
N THR A 84 9.44 -7.20 19.36
CA THR A 84 10.22 -8.45 19.28
C THR A 84 10.93 -8.65 17.95
N ALA A 85 10.71 -7.76 16.96
CA ALA A 85 11.15 -7.95 15.59
C ALA A 85 11.92 -6.76 15.01
N ASP A 86 12.67 -7.02 13.93
CA ASP A 86 13.35 -5.99 13.15
C ASP A 86 12.31 -5.20 12.32
N LEU A 87 11.76 -4.15 12.93
CA LEU A 87 10.80 -3.26 12.28
C LEU A 87 11.42 -2.53 11.09
N GLY A 88 12.74 -2.30 11.09
CA GLY A 88 13.46 -1.68 9.99
C GLY A 88 13.40 -2.56 8.73
N ALA A 89 13.67 -3.86 8.87
CA ALA A 89 13.57 -4.82 7.78
C ALA A 89 12.13 -4.94 7.24
N LEU A 90 11.10 -4.75 8.07
CA LEU A 90 9.71 -4.69 7.61
C LEU A 90 9.40 -3.41 6.84
N VAL A 91 9.93 -2.27 7.27
CA VAL A 91 9.81 -1.01 6.51
C VAL A 91 10.46 -1.16 5.13
N ASP A 92 11.60 -1.81 5.03
CA ASP A 92 12.27 -2.08 3.74
C ASP A 92 11.45 -3.01 2.83
N GLN A 93 10.79 -4.02 3.41
CA GLN A 93 9.87 -4.89 2.65
C GLN A 93 8.65 -4.12 2.13
N ILE A 94 8.05 -3.24 2.95
CA ILE A 94 6.92 -2.39 2.54
C ILE A 94 7.34 -1.44 1.42
N ASP A 95 8.53 -0.85 1.55
CA ASP A 95 9.10 0.05 0.55
C ASP A 95 9.30 -0.65 -0.80
N HIS A 96 9.89 -1.83 -0.77
CA HIS A 96 10.12 -2.63 -1.97
C HIS A 96 8.81 -3.07 -2.61
N GLU A 97 7.84 -3.54 -1.81
CA GLU A 97 6.54 -3.92 -2.31
C GLU A 97 5.80 -2.74 -2.95
N PHE A 98 5.86 -1.54 -2.33
CA PHE A 98 5.28 -0.35 -2.94
C PHE A 98 5.92 -0.02 -4.30
N ALA A 99 7.24 -0.16 -4.41
CA ALA A 99 7.96 0.05 -5.67
C ALA A 99 7.55 -0.96 -6.76
N LEU A 100 7.11 -2.16 -6.40
CA LEU A 100 6.57 -3.15 -7.33
C LEU A 100 5.12 -2.84 -7.76
N VAL A 101 4.25 -2.44 -6.84
CA VAL A 101 2.83 -2.19 -7.17
C VAL A 101 2.59 -0.84 -7.84
N ARG A 102 3.43 0.18 -7.58
CA ARG A 102 3.30 1.51 -8.20
C ARG A 102 3.19 1.45 -9.73
N PRO A 103 4.14 0.84 -10.47
CA PRO A 103 4.04 0.79 -11.94
C PRO A 103 2.83 0.00 -12.44
N LEU A 104 2.30 -0.96 -11.64
CA LEU A 104 1.09 -1.70 -12.00
C LEU A 104 -0.14 -0.79 -11.95
N TYR A 105 -0.29 0.01 -10.88
CA TYR A 105 -1.36 1.01 -10.79
C TYR A 105 -1.21 2.14 -11.81
N GLU A 106 0.00 2.57 -12.11
CA GLU A 106 0.27 3.56 -13.16
C GLU A 106 -0.18 3.03 -14.54
N SER A 107 0.17 1.78 -14.86
CA SER A 107 -0.26 1.11 -16.09
C SER A 107 -1.78 0.94 -16.13
N GLU A 108 -2.42 0.59 -15.00
CA GLU A 108 -3.87 0.47 -14.91
C GLU A 108 -4.56 1.81 -15.19
N ARG A 109 -4.09 2.88 -14.54
CA ARG A 109 -4.62 4.22 -14.71
C ARG A 109 -4.48 4.75 -16.15
N GLN A 110 -3.37 4.45 -16.82
CA GLN A 110 -3.12 4.87 -18.20
C GLN A 110 -4.17 4.35 -19.19
N ARG A 111 -4.86 3.24 -18.88
CA ARG A 111 -5.96 2.69 -19.70
C ARG A 111 -7.14 3.67 -19.86
N PHE A 112 -7.23 4.69 -19.01
CA PHE A 112 -8.34 5.65 -18.94
C PHE A 112 -7.95 7.09 -19.33
N GLN A 113 -6.72 7.34 -19.78
CA GLN A 113 -6.24 8.68 -20.16
C GLN A 113 -6.31 8.95 -21.68
N LEU A 114 -7.28 8.34 -22.38
CA LEU A 114 -7.51 8.53 -23.82
C LEU A 114 -8.38 9.77 -24.11
#